data_AF-A0A969BRF2-F1
#
_entry.id   AF-A0A969BRF2-F1
#
_cell.length_a   1.000
_cell.length_b   1.000
_cell.length_c   1.000
_cell.angle_alpha   90.00
_cell.angle_beta   90.00
_cell.angle_gamma   90.00
#
_symmetry.space_group_name_H-M   'P 1'
#
loop_
_entity.id
_entity.type
_entity.pdbx_description
1 polymer ?
#
loop_
_entity_poly.entity_id
_entity_poly.type
_entity_poly.pdbx_seq_one_letter_code
_entity_poly.pdbx_strand_id
1 'polypeptide(L)'
;MSLGTPVISTYKGAEGLTVKHGEDILLTDTPHEFAQHTINLIKNPELRANLTENARRMVRVRYDWTSIGQVLRNCVESLPASKAPSLML
;
A
#
# COMPACT_ATOMS: atom_id res chain seq x y z
N MET A 1 0.85 6.74 -5.20
CA MET A 1 0.96 5.27 -5.00
C MET A 1 0.92 4.51 -6.33
N SER A 2 -0.07 3.69 -6.72
CA SER A 2 0.06 2.86 -7.94
C SER A 2 -0.21 3.62 -9.25
N LEU A 3 -1.34 4.34 -9.33
CA LEU A 3 -1.72 5.11 -10.53
C LEU A 3 -0.94 6.41 -10.70
N GLY A 4 -0.06 6.75 -9.78
CA GLY A 4 0.72 7.99 -9.81
C GLY A 4 0.03 9.21 -9.23
N THR A 5 -0.97 8.99 -8.39
CA THR A 5 -1.61 10.06 -7.63
C THR A 5 -0.93 10.18 -6.26
N PRO A 6 -0.57 11.39 -5.79
CA PRO A 6 -0.16 11.58 -4.40
C PRO A 6 -1.35 11.28 -3.48
N VAL A 7 -1.07 10.75 -2.29
CA VAL A 7 -2.12 10.29 -1.37
C VAL A 7 -1.95 10.95 -0.01
N ILE A 8 -3.09 11.31 0.58
CA ILE A 8 -3.24 11.68 1.98
C ILE A 8 -4.14 10.63 2.62
N SER A 9 -3.78 10.14 3.80
CA SER A 9 -4.57 9.15 4.53
C SER A 9 -4.49 9.41 6.03
N THR A 10 -5.42 8.83 6.78
CA THR A 10 -5.23 8.60 8.22
C THR A 10 -4.19 7.53 8.47
N TYR A 11 -3.61 7.51 9.67
CA TYR A 11 -2.70 6.44 10.09
C TYR A 11 -3.44 5.09 10.08
N LYS A 12 -4.71 5.10 10.51
CA LYS A 12 -5.58 3.94 10.45
C LYS A 12 -5.84 3.47 9.02
N GLY A 13 -6.11 4.39 8.08
CA GLY A 13 -6.38 4.04 6.68
C GLY A 13 -5.16 3.52 5.92
N ALA A 14 -3.96 3.89 6.36
CA ALA A 14 -2.69 3.39 5.80
C ALA A 14 -2.16 2.16 6.55
N GLU A 15 -2.91 1.61 7.51
CA GLU A 15 -2.45 0.47 8.29
C GLU A 15 -2.17 -0.74 7.38
N GLY A 16 -1.09 -1.47 7.67
CA GLY A 16 -0.62 -2.58 6.83
C GLY A 16 0.22 -2.17 5.62
N LEU A 17 0.33 -0.87 5.32
CA LEU A 17 1.30 -0.36 4.35
C LEU A 17 2.62 0.00 5.04
N THR A 18 3.73 -0.46 4.47
CA THR A 18 5.08 -0.04 4.87
C THR A 18 5.41 1.25 4.12
N VAL A 19 4.96 2.37 4.68
CA VAL A 19 5.09 3.72 4.10
C VAL A 19 5.66 4.70 5.11
N LYS A 20 6.26 5.77 4.61
CA LYS A 20 6.77 6.86 5.44
C LYS A 20 6.01 8.17 5.18
N HIS A 21 5.57 8.80 6.27
CA HIS A 21 5.00 10.14 6.25
C HIS A 21 5.99 11.14 5.62
N GLY A 22 5.52 11.94 4.66
CA GLY A 22 6.32 12.97 3.98
C GLY A 22 7.21 12.45 2.84
N GLU A 23 7.45 11.14 2.74
CA GLU A 23 8.23 10.53 1.66
C GLU A 23 7.34 9.80 0.64
N ASP A 24 6.47 8.90 1.09
CA ASP A 24 5.60 8.07 0.23
C ASP A 24 4.14 8.55 0.24
N ILE A 25 3.72 9.15 1.35
CA ILE A 25 2.33 9.51 1.64
C ILE A 25 2.32 10.63 2.68
N LEU A 26 1.26 11.45 2.71
CA LEU A 26 1.02 12.35 3.85
C LEU A 26 0.02 11.67 4.81
N LEU A 27 0.43 11.50 6.06
CA LEU A 27 -0.39 10.88 7.12
C LEU A 27 -0.86 11.92 8.13
N THR A 28 -2.15 11.94 8.43
CA THR A 28 -2.74 12.75 9.49
C THR A 28 -4.08 12.18 9.95
N ASP A 29 -4.36 12.25 11.25
CA ASP A 29 -5.65 11.87 11.83
C ASP A 29 -6.56 13.06 12.12
N THR A 30 -6.14 14.29 11.76
CA THR A 30 -6.95 15.50 11.99
C THR A 30 -7.53 16.05 10.69
N PRO A 31 -8.82 16.45 10.68
CA PRO A 31 -9.41 17.06 9.49
C PRO A 31 -8.69 18.35 9.05
N HIS A 32 -8.17 19.12 10.01
CA HIS A 32 -7.49 20.39 9.74
C HIS A 32 -6.19 20.18 8.93
N GLU A 33 -5.32 19.29 9.40
CA GLU A 33 -4.07 18.98 8.69
C GLU A 33 -4.36 18.27 7.36
N PHE A 34 -5.41 17.45 7.28
CA PHE A 34 -5.80 16.82 6.01
C PHE A 34 -6.12 17.88 4.94
N ALA A 35 -6.88 18.91 5.31
CA ALA A 35 -7.18 20.04 4.43
C ALA A 35 -5.92 20.83 4.06
N GLN A 36 -5.03 21.09 5.02
CA GLN A 36 -3.76 21.77 4.76
C GLN A 36 -2.87 20.98 3.79
N HIS A 37 -2.72 19.68 3.99
CA HIS A 37 -1.98 18.79 3.09
C HIS A 37 -2.59 18.80 1.69
N THR A 38 -3.92 18.78 1.58
CA THR A 38 -4.63 18.85 0.29
C THR A 38 -4.27 20.14 -0.45
N ILE A 39 -4.36 21.29 0.23
CA ILE A 39 -4.00 22.59 -0.34
C ILE A 39 -2.53 22.64 -0.74
N ASN A 40 -1.62 22.13 0.12
CA ASN A 40 -0.20 22.09 -0.16
C ASN A 40 0.11 21.25 -1.41
N LEU A 41 -0.51 20.07 -1.54
CA LEU A 41 -0.39 19.25 -2.73
C LEU A 41 -0.88 19.98 -3.98
N ILE A 42 -1.99 20.71 -3.92
CA ILE A 42 -2.49 21.47 -5.08
C ILE A 42 -1.50 22.57 -5.49
N LYS A 43 -0.92 23.28 -4.51
CA LYS A 43 -0.03 24.43 -4.76
C LYS A 43 1.41 24.03 -5.10
N ASN A 44 1.88 22.86 -4.67
CA ASN A 44 3.28 22.46 -4.78
C ASN A 44 3.47 21.28 -5.77
N PRO A 45 3.77 21.55 -7.05
CA PRO A 45 3.98 20.50 -8.05
C PRO A 45 5.18 19.60 -7.76
N GLU A 46 6.24 20.14 -7.16
CA GLU A 46 7.45 19.38 -6.81
C GLU A 46 7.16 18.35 -5.72
N LEU A 47 6.46 18.77 -4.66
CA LEU A 47 6.01 17.86 -3.60
C LEU A 47 5.13 16.73 -4.17
N ARG A 48 4.21 17.05 -5.08
CA ARG A 48 3.38 16.04 -5.76
C ARG A 48 4.23 15.04 -6.53
N ALA A 49 5.21 15.52 -7.29
CA ALA A 49 6.08 14.68 -8.09
C ALA A 49 6.91 13.74 -7.20
N ASN A 50 7.52 14.28 -6.14
CA ASN A 50 8.35 13.52 -5.21
C ASN A 50 7.55 12.42 -4.50
N LEU A 51 6.40 12.76 -3.90
CA LEU A 51 5.52 11.79 -3.24
C LEU A 51 5.05 10.71 -4.23
N THR A 52 4.69 11.12 -5.44
CA THR A 52 4.20 10.19 -6.47
C THR A 52 5.27 9.17 -6.86
N GLU A 53 6.47 9.65 -7.13
CA GLU A 53 7.60 8.84 -7.57
C GLU A 53 8.06 7.86 -6.47
N ASN A 54 8.22 8.36 -5.25
CA ASN A 54 8.55 7.52 -4.08
C ASN A 54 7.49 6.45 -3.83
N ALA A 55 6.22 6.84 -3.80
CA ALA A 55 5.13 5.92 -3.58
C ALA A 55 5.02 4.84 -4.67
N ARG A 56 5.23 5.21 -5.94
CA ARG A 56 5.24 4.25 -7.06
C ARG A 56 6.37 3.23 -6.92
N ARG A 57 7.56 3.70 -6.57
CA ARG A 57 8.72 2.83 -6.32
C ARG A 57 8.44 1.86 -5.17
N MET A 58 7.91 2.37 -4.06
CA MET A 58 7.55 1.57 -2.90
C MET A 58 6.53 0.48 -3.26
N VAL A 59 5.45 0.83 -4.00
CA VAL A 59 4.46 -0.15 -4.48
C VAL A 59 5.12 -1.23 -5.35
N ARG A 60 5.95 -0.85 -6.33
CA ARG A 60 6.62 -1.83 -7.21
C ARG A 60 7.54 -2.79 -6.45
N VAL A 61 8.22 -2.31 -5.42
CA VAL A 61 9.17 -3.13 -4.65
C VAL A 61 8.45 -4.05 -3.66
N ARG A 62 7.39 -3.57 -3.00
CA ARG A 62 6.78 -4.25 -1.85
C ARG A 62 5.42 -4.87 -2.12
N TYR A 63 4.68 -4.34 -3.08
CA TYR A 63 3.26 -4.63 -3.30
C TYR A 63 2.97 -5.05 -4.75
N ASP A 64 3.96 -5.59 -5.46
CA ASP A 64 3.77 -6.17 -6.79
C ASP A 64 3.00 -7.50 -6.70
N TRP A 65 1.97 -7.63 -7.52
CA TRP A 65 1.09 -8.80 -7.57
C TRP A 65 1.82 -10.09 -7.93
N THR A 66 2.84 -10.02 -8.79
CA THR A 66 3.63 -11.18 -9.21
C THR A 66 4.40 -11.73 -8.02
N SER A 67 5.07 -10.83 -7.29
CA SER A 67 5.85 -11.17 -6.10
C SER A 67 4.97 -11.71 -4.98
N ILE A 68 3.89 -11.00 -4.64
CA ILE A 68 2.95 -11.44 -3.59
C ILE A 68 2.29 -12.77 -3.97
N GLY A 69 1.86 -12.91 -5.22
CA GLY A 69 1.26 -14.14 -5.72
C GLY A 69 2.20 -15.33 -5.62
N GLN A 70 3.50 -15.14 -5.86
CA GLN A 70 4.49 -16.21 -5.69
C GLN A 70 4.65 -16.60 -4.22
N VAL A 71 4.70 -15.63 -3.31
CA VAL A 71 4.75 -15.91 -1.87
C VAL A 71 3.52 -16.70 -1.42
N LEU A 72 2.33 -16.30 -1.86
CA LEU A 72 1.09 -17.01 -1.57
C LEU A 72 1.10 -18.44 -2.13
N ARG A 73 1.51 -18.62 -3.39
CA ARG A 73 1.64 -19.95 -4.00
C ARG A 73 2.56 -20.86 -3.20
N ASN A 74 3.76 -20.38 -2.87
CA ASN A 74 4.72 -21.14 -2.06
C ASN A 74 4.13 -21.51 -0.69
N CYS A 75 3.40 -20.59 -0.06
CA CYS A 75 2.71 -20.84 1.20
C CYS A 75 1.68 -21.97 1.06
N VAL A 76 0.84 -21.95 0.02
CA VAL A 76 -0.17 -22.98 -0.23
C VAL A 76 0.48 -24.34 -0.55
N GLU A 77 1.50 -24.36 -1.41
CA GLU A 77 2.21 -25.58 -1.81
C GLU A 77 3.01 -26.22 -0.66
N SER A 78 3.40 -25.44 0.34
CA SER A 78 4.06 -25.95 1.55
C SER A 78 3.10 -26.65 2.52
N LEU A 79 1.79 -26.53 2.32
CA LEU A 79 0.81 -27.22 3.16
C LEU A 79 0.78 -28.71 2.81
N PRO A 80 0.78 -29.61 3.82
CA PRO A 80 0.57 -31.02 3.55
C PRO A 80 -0.82 -31.24 2.95
N ALA A 81 -0.92 -32.18 2.01
CA ALA A 81 -2.20 -32.56 1.41
C ALA A 81 -3.21 -32.94 2.52
N SER A 82 -4.30 -32.19 2.60
CA SER A 82 -5.43 -32.53 3.47
C SER A 82 -6.04 -33.84 2.97
N LYS A 83 -6.18 -34.85 3.85
CA LYS A 83 -7.00 -36.02 3.55
C LYS A 83 -8.45 -35.54 3.45
N ALA A 84 -9.02 -35.55 2.25
CA ALA A 84 -10.46 -35.38 2.08
C ALA A 84 -11.17 -36.39 3.01
N PRO A 85 -12.22 -35.99 3.76
CA PRO A 85 -12.96 -36.93 4.58
C PRO A 85 -13.51 -38.02 3.66
N SER A 86 -13.14 -39.28 3.93
CA SER A 86 -13.71 -40.44 3.25
C SER A 86 -15.21 -40.45 3.54
N LEU A 87 -16.01 -39.96 2.59
CA LEU A 87 -17.44 -40.21 2.57
C LEU A 87 -17.61 -41.72 2.31
N MET A 88 -17.77 -42.49 3.39
CA MET A 88 -18.37 -43.82 3.33
C MET A 88 -19.84 -43.63 2.91
N LEU A 89 -20.11 -43.88 1.63
CA LEU A 89 -21.42 -44.34 1.18
C LEU A 89 -21.51 -45.85 1.37
#